data_AF-A0A8T3M355-F1
#
_entry.id   AF-A0A8T3M355-F1
#
_cell.length_a   1.000
_cell.length_b   1.000
_cell.length_c   1.000
_cell.angle_alpha   90.00
_cell.angle_beta   90.00
_cell.angle_gamma   90.00
#
_symmetry.space_group_name_H-M   'P 1'
#
loop_
_entity.id
_entity.type
_entity.pdbx_description
1 polymer ?
#
loop_
_entity_poly.entity_id
_entity_poly.type
_entity_poly.pdbx_seq_one_letter_code
_entity_poly.pdbx_strand_id
1 'polypeptide(L)' 'MLRVVRTPARDVLIDNTGRMAGRGAYLCADGSCWAIALKKSALERALDAPLPAALRDQLQLGDPTQIQGGAHGT' A
#
# COMPACT_ATOMS: atom_id res chain seq x y z
N MET A 1 -9.09 -5.71 -4.46
CA MET A 1 -7.69 -5.86 -3.98
C MET A 1 -7.07 -4.49 -3.95
N LEU A 2 -6.29 -4.20 -2.92
CA LEU A 2 -5.54 -2.95 -2.75
C LEU A 2 -4.15 -3.13 -3.39
N ARG A 3 -3.67 -2.17 -4.18
CA ARG A 3 -2.29 -2.18 -4.70
C ARG A 3 -1.45 -1.16 -3.93
N VAL A 4 -0.30 -1.58 -3.44
CA VAL A 4 0.72 -0.69 -2.86
C VAL A 4 1.91 -0.71 -3.80
N VAL A 5 2.50 0.46 -4.08
CA VAL A 5 3.64 0.60 -5.00
C VAL A 5 4.80 1.28 -4.28
N ARG A 6 6.00 0.78 -4.53
CA ARG A 6 7.24 1.51 -4.25
C ARG A 6 7.65 2.27 -5.50
N THR A 7 7.61 3.59 -5.44
CA THR A 7 8.03 4.49 -6.52
C THR A 7 9.56 4.43 -6.72
N PRO A 8 10.08 4.91 -7.86
CA PRO A 8 11.53 5.06 -8.07
C PRO A 8 12.20 5.97 -7.03
N ALA A 9 11.45 6.93 -6.45
CA ALA A 9 11.90 7.81 -5.37
C ALA A 9 12.01 7.10 -4.00
N ARG A 10 11.73 5.78 -3.94
CA ARG A 10 11.69 4.95 -2.74
C ARG A 10 10.53 5.25 -1.79
N ASP A 11 9.56 6.05 -2.22
CA ASP A 11 8.31 6.23 -1.50
C ASP A 11 7.40 5.02 -1.69
N VAL A 12 6.77 4.58 -0.60
CA VAL A 12 5.77 3.52 -0.61
C VAL A 12 4.39 4.14 -0.44
N LEU A 13 3.55 3.99 -1.45
CA LEU A 13 2.25 4.65 -1.55
C LEU A 13 1.19 3.64 -2.02
N ILE A 14 -0.07 3.95 -1.75
CA ILE A 14 -1.17 3.17 -2.30
C ILE A 14 -1.42 3.61 -3.74
N ASP A 15 -1.49 2.64 -4.66
CA ASP A 15 -1.78 2.88 -6.06
C ASP A 15 -3.23 2.50 -6.39
N ASN A 16 -4.11 3.48 -6.28
CA ASN A 16 -5.51 3.36 -6.70
C ASN A 16 -5.67 3.30 -8.23
N THR A 17 -4.71 3.84 -8.97
CA THR A 17 -4.81 4.03 -10.42
C THR A 17 -4.42 2.79 -11.21
N GLY A 18 -3.59 1.92 -10.61
CA GLY A 18 -2.94 0.82 -11.30
C GLY A 18 -1.84 1.26 -12.28
N ARG A 19 -1.51 2.56 -12.34
CA ARG A 19 -0.60 3.14 -13.34
C ARG A 19 0.68 3.69 -12.73
N MET A 20 0.82 3.72 -11.41
CA MET A 20 2.02 4.23 -10.77
C MET A 20 3.24 3.38 -11.15
N ALA A 21 4.30 4.07 -11.54
CA ALA A 21 5.56 3.45 -11.90
C ALA A 21 6.26 2.89 -10.64
N GLY A 22 6.82 1.68 -10.77
CA GLY A 22 7.60 1.07 -9.71
C GLY A 22 7.18 -0.36 -9.38
N ARG A 23 7.66 -0.86 -8.23
CA ARG A 23 7.43 -2.24 -7.79
C ARG A 23 6.10 -2.29 -7.04
N GLY A 24 5.14 -3.06 -7.53
CA GLY A 24 3.82 -3.22 -6.92
C GLY A 24 3.69 -4.48 -6.06
N ALA A 25 2.86 -4.40 -5.03
CA ALA A 25 2.40 -5.52 -4.22
C ALA A 25 0.89 -5.41 -4.02
N TYR A 26 0.19 -6.54 -4.05
CA TYR A 26 -1.26 -6.59 -3.87
C TYR A 26 -1.63 -7.12 -2.49
N LEU A 27 -2.65 -6.48 -1.92
CA LEU A 27 -3.33 -6.88 -0.70
C LEU A 27 -4.77 -7.30 -1.04
N CYS A 28 -5.18 -8.39 -0.41
CA CYS A 28 -6.57 -8.79 -0.19
C CYS A 28 -7.48 -7.60 0.17
N ALA A 29 -8.78 -7.70 -0.13
CA ALA A 29 -9.75 -6.64 0.21
C ALA A 29 -10.20 -6.66 1.69
N ASP A 30 -9.70 -7.63 2.48
CA ASP A 30 -10.15 -7.89 3.83
C ASP A 30 -9.14 -7.37 4.85
N GLY A 31 -9.61 -6.61 5.85
CA GLY A 31 -8.77 -6.02 6.90
C GLY A 31 -8.00 -7.06 7.72
N SER A 32 -8.55 -8.27 7.88
CA SER A 32 -7.90 -9.38 8.60
C SER A 32 -6.57 -9.76 7.94
N CYS A 33 -6.53 -9.72 6.63
CA CYS A 33 -5.36 -10.08 5.86
C CYS A 33 -4.33 -8.93 5.79
N TRP A 34 -4.77 -7.67 5.97
CA TRP A 34 -3.86 -6.52 6.16
C TRP A 34 -3.08 -6.66 7.46
N ALA A 35 -3.75 -6.98 8.57
CA ALA A 35 -3.10 -7.21 9.86
C ALA A 35 -2.03 -8.31 9.78
N ILE A 36 -2.31 -9.41 9.07
CA ILE A 36 -1.33 -10.49 8.85
C ILE A 36 -0.15 -9.99 8.00
N ALA A 37 -0.40 -9.23 6.94
CA ALA A 37 0.64 -8.69 6.08
C ALA A 37 1.56 -7.71 6.84
N LEU A 38 1.00 -6.87 7.70
CA LEU A 38 1.75 -5.97 8.57
C LEU A 38 2.59 -6.77 9.59
N LYS A 39 1.97 -7.73 10.29
CA LYS A 39 2.67 -8.57 11.29
C LYS A 39 3.84 -9.36 10.70
N LYS A 40 3.73 -9.77 9.44
CA LYS A 40 4.78 -10.53 8.73
C LYS A 40 5.77 -9.64 7.96
N SER A 41 5.65 -8.31 8.03
CA SER A 41 6.41 -7.38 7.16
C SER A 41 6.35 -7.80 5.69
N ALA A 42 5.20 -8.33 5.25
CA ALA A 42 5.05 -8.93 3.92
C ALA A 42 5.16 -7.86 2.83
N LEU A 43 4.59 -6.67 3.07
CA LEU A 43 4.71 -5.53 2.16
C LEU A 43 6.15 -5.06 2.03
N GLU A 44 6.89 -4.96 3.14
CA GLU A 44 8.28 -4.49 3.14
C GLU A 44 9.17 -5.42 2.32
N ARG A 45 8.98 -6.72 2.49
CA ARG A 45 9.67 -7.75 1.70
C ARG A 45 9.26 -7.74 0.23
N ALA A 46 7.96 -7.62 -0.05
CA ALA A 46 7.44 -7.63 -1.41
C ALA A 46 7.85 -6.40 -2.21
N LEU A 47 7.90 -5.24 -1.56
CA LEU A 47 8.28 -3.95 -2.13
C LEU A 47 9.78 -3.68 -2.03
N ASP A 48 10.51 -4.44 -1.22
CA ASP A 48 11.94 -4.26 -0.94
C ASP A 48 12.22 -2.83 -0.41
N ALA A 49 11.36 -2.36 0.49
CA ALA A 49 11.47 -1.05 1.12
C ALA A 49 10.76 -1.02 2.48
N PRO A 50 11.23 -0.21 3.43
CA PRO A 50 10.53 -0.02 4.69
C PRO A 50 9.15 0.60 4.45
N LEU A 51 8.16 0.15 5.22
CA LEU A 51 6.81 0.67 5.13
C LEU A 51 6.69 1.95 6.00
N PRO A 52 6.26 3.09 5.46
CA PRO A 52 6.08 4.31 6.24
C PRO A 52 5.11 4.09 7.40
N ALA A 53 5.42 4.65 8.57
CA ALA A 53 4.60 4.50 9.77
C ALA A 53 3.15 4.96 9.56
N ALA A 54 2.95 6.05 8.80
CA ALA A 54 1.63 6.56 8.45
C ALA A 54 0.82 5.55 7.62
N LEU A 55 1.45 4.90 6.65
CA LEU A 55 0.79 3.90 5.81
C LEU A 55 0.49 2.61 6.60
N ARG A 56 1.41 2.22 7.49
CA ARG A 56 1.17 1.12 8.43
C ARG A 56 -0.06 1.39 9.32
N ASP A 57 -0.15 2.59 9.87
CA ASP A 57 -1.26 2.99 10.74
C ASP A 57 -2.60 2.96 9.98
N GLN A 58 -2.63 3.51 8.77
CA GLN A 58 -3.81 3.45 7.89
C GLN A 58 -4.26 2.01 7.61
N LEU A 59 -3.33 1.12 7.27
CA LEU A 59 -3.62 -0.28 7.03
C LEU A 59 -4.07 -1.01 8.30
N GLN A 60 -3.62 -0.57 9.48
CA GLN A 60 -4.00 -1.15 10.75
C GLN A 60 -5.37 -0.68 11.23
N LEU A 61 -5.74 0.57 10.94
CA LEU A 61 -7.07 1.12 11.23
C LEU A 61 -8.16 0.44 10.40
N GLY A 62 -7.78 -0.17 9.27
CA GLY A 62 -8.67 -1.00 8.47
C GLY A 62 -9.77 -0.20 7.75
N ASP A 63 -9.53 1.09 7.49
CA ASP A 63 -10.48 1.96 6.80
C ASP A 63 -10.21 1.95 5.28
N PRO A 64 -10.95 1.16 4.48
CA PRO A 64 -10.78 1.14 3.02
C PRO A 64 -11.26 2.44 2.34
N THR A 65 -11.90 3.35 3.07
CA THR A 65 -12.46 4.60 2.56
C THR A 65 -11.48 5.78 2.59
N GLN A 66 -10.41 5.71 3.40
CA GLN A 66 -9.32 6.69 3.42
C GLN A 66 -8.27 6.49 2.33
N ILE A 67 -8.43 5.48 1.47
CA ILE A 67 -7.58 5.26 0.30
C ILE A 67 -7.98 6.21 -0.85
N GLN A 68 -8.02 7.51 -0.60
CA GLN A 68 -8.20 8.53 -1.63
C GLN A 68 -6.93 9.36 -1.71
N GLY A 69 -6.08 9.04 -2.70
CA GLY A 69 -4.78 9.68 -2.90
C GLY A 69 -4.42 9.82 -4.37
N GLY A 70 -5.23 10.62 -5.10
CA GLY A 70 -4.77 11.50 -6.18
C GLY A 70 -4.21 10.89 -7.47
N ALA A 71 -5.03 10.88 -8.52
CA ALA A 71 -4.63 11.37 -9.84
C ALA A 71 -5.88 11.74 -10.65
N HIS A 72 -6.38 12.97 -10.47
CA HIS A 72 -7.14 13.60 -11.54
C HIS A 72 -6.13 13.93 -12.65
N GLY A 73 -5.90 12.99 -13.55
CA GLY A 73 -5.21 13.21 -14.81
C GLY A 73 -6.28 13.47 -15.87
N THR A 74 -6.61 14.74 -16.08
CA THR A 74 -7.09 15.23 -17.38
C THR A 74 -5.95 15.18 -18.39
#